data_AF-A0A3D0MH98-F1
#
_entry.id   AF-A0A3D0MH98-F1
#
_cell.length_a   1.000
_cell.length_b   1.000
_cell.length_c   1.000
_cell.angle_alpha   90.00
_cell.angle_beta   90.00
_cell.angle_gamma   90.00
#
_symmetry.space_group_name_H-M   'P 1'
#
loop_
_entity.id
_entity.type
_entity.pdbx_description
1 polymer ?
#
loop_
_entity_poly.entity_id
_entity_poly.type
_entity_poly.pdbx_seq_one_letter_code
_entity_poly.pdbx_strand_id
1 'polypeptide(L)'
;SDEVLSVIEQARAINPNEMSVLQLLAADAEQREDFNDAIDYWRLMIQVNPNSEFAQELRFRISAAQQLLALDEDATQGPSVDVSVNLADNLALDPNLRVFIAARNAEQEGMPPLAAIDTTVGALPVTIRLDNSSAVGPFNLASAETIYVSVLVSNRGVAMPSPGDYREVSENFSPNGQHTEIALTVSERLP
;
A
#
# COMPACT_ATOMS: atom_id res chain seq x y z
N SER A 1 23.39 6.73 -4.69
CA SER A 1 24.83 6.84 -4.35
C SER A 1 25.06 8.20 -3.72
N ASP A 2 25.63 8.26 -2.53
CA ASP A 2 25.79 9.49 -1.72
C ASP A 2 26.57 10.61 -2.43
N GLU A 3 27.41 10.24 -3.40
CA GLU A 3 28.19 11.18 -4.21
C GLU A 3 27.30 12.06 -5.11
N VAL A 4 26.23 11.50 -5.68
CA VAL A 4 25.26 12.22 -6.54
C VAL A 4 24.46 13.24 -5.73
N LEU A 5 24.03 12.85 -4.52
CA LEU A 5 23.32 13.75 -3.60
C LEU A 5 24.21 14.92 -3.16
N SER A 6 25.51 14.69 -2.91
CA SER A 6 26.43 15.76 -2.50
C SER A 6 26.68 16.81 -3.61
N VAL A 7 26.69 16.39 -4.88
CA VAL A 7 26.86 17.27 -6.03
C VAL A 7 25.59 18.10 -6.26
N ILE A 8 24.42 17.48 -6.10
CA ILE A 8 23.12 18.16 -6.12
C ILE A 8 23.06 19.24 -5.02
N GLU A 9 23.49 18.93 -3.80
CA GLU A 9 23.48 19.87 -2.67
C GLU A 9 24.39 21.09 -2.88
N GLN A 10 25.59 20.88 -3.43
CA GLN A 10 26.54 21.95 -3.76
C GLN A 10 26.03 22.83 -4.90
N ALA A 11 25.41 22.24 -5.93
CA ALA A 11 24.80 23.00 -7.02
C ALA A 11 23.60 23.84 -6.52
N ARG A 12 22.82 23.30 -5.57
CA ARG A 12 21.69 23.99 -4.92
C ARG A 12 22.13 25.24 -4.13
N ALA A 13 23.35 25.26 -3.59
CA ALA A 13 23.91 26.41 -2.87
C ALA A 13 24.35 27.56 -3.79
N ILE A 14 24.57 27.30 -5.08
CA ILE A 14 25.09 28.28 -6.04
C ILE A 14 23.96 28.81 -6.94
N ASN A 15 23.10 27.94 -7.45
CA ASN A 15 21.90 28.32 -8.19
C ASN A 15 20.79 27.27 -7.98
N PRO A 16 19.91 27.46 -6.98
CA PRO A 16 18.90 26.46 -6.60
C PRO A 16 17.87 26.15 -7.70
N ASN A 17 17.79 26.95 -8.76
CA ASN A 17 16.89 26.76 -9.90
C ASN A 17 17.64 26.40 -11.20
N GLU A 18 18.86 25.88 -11.10
CA GLU A 18 19.60 25.43 -12.28
C GLU A 18 18.88 24.25 -12.95
N MET A 19 18.69 24.35 -14.27
CA MET A 19 17.82 23.44 -15.02
C MET A 19 18.26 21.98 -14.88
N SER A 20 19.57 21.69 -14.91
CA SER A 20 20.04 20.30 -14.82
C SER A 20 19.80 19.69 -13.43
N VAL A 21 19.89 20.49 -12.36
CA VAL A 21 19.55 20.08 -10.99
C VAL A 21 18.07 19.75 -10.88
N LEU A 22 17.20 20.62 -11.40
CA LEU A 22 15.75 20.38 -11.38
C LEU A 22 15.34 19.13 -12.17
N GLN A 23 16.00 18.87 -13.31
CA GLN A 23 15.78 17.65 -14.09
C GLN A 23 16.15 16.39 -13.31
N LEU A 24 17.30 16.40 -12.64
CA LEU A 24 17.78 15.26 -11.86
C LEU A 24 16.89 14.99 -10.65
N LEU A 25 16.49 16.03 -9.91
CA LEU A 25 15.56 15.91 -8.78
C LEU A 25 14.20 15.34 -9.21
N ALA A 26 13.68 15.80 -10.35
CA ALA A 26 12.41 15.31 -10.86
C ALA A 26 12.49 13.84 -11.31
N ALA A 27 13.62 13.42 -11.90
CA ALA A 27 13.84 12.03 -12.30
C ALA A 27 13.98 11.10 -11.08
N ASP A 28 14.66 11.55 -10.02
CA ASP A 28 14.75 10.80 -8.76
C ASP A 28 13.38 10.65 -8.10
N ALA A 29 12.60 11.73 -8.01
CA ALA A 29 11.25 11.69 -7.46
C ALA A 29 10.34 10.74 -8.24
N GLU A 30 10.33 10.82 -9.57
CA GLU A 30 9.56 9.90 -10.42
C GLU A 30 10.00 8.44 -10.25
N GLN A 31 11.31 8.18 -10.14
CA GLN A 31 11.84 6.83 -9.90
C GLN A 31 11.37 6.26 -8.55
N ARG A 32 11.16 7.11 -7.55
CA ARG A 32 10.62 6.74 -6.24
C ARG A 32 9.08 6.72 -6.21
N GLU A 33 8.42 6.91 -7.35
CA GLU A 33 6.95 7.09 -7.45
C GLU A 33 6.41 8.25 -6.61
N ASP A 34 7.29 9.20 -6.26
CA ASP A 34 6.97 10.39 -5.48
C ASP A 34 6.47 11.50 -6.42
N PHE A 35 5.26 11.29 -6.94
CA PHE A 35 4.69 12.14 -7.98
C PHE A 35 4.41 13.57 -7.50
N ASN A 36 4.24 13.80 -6.19
CA ASN A 36 4.07 15.14 -5.63
C ASN A 36 5.34 15.98 -5.82
N ASP A 37 6.48 15.46 -5.38
CA ASP A 37 7.79 16.12 -5.55
C ASP A 37 8.13 16.30 -7.04
N ALA A 38 7.90 15.27 -7.85
CA ALA A 38 8.16 15.33 -9.29
C ALA A 38 7.38 16.46 -9.99
N ILE A 39 6.08 16.61 -9.67
CA ILE A 39 5.23 17.68 -10.20
C ILE A 39 5.78 19.06 -9.84
N ASP A 40 6.26 19.25 -8.61
CA ASP A 40 6.77 20.55 -8.16
C ASP A 40 8.07 20.93 -8.88
N TYR A 41 8.99 19.98 -9.09
CA TYR A 41 10.18 20.23 -9.90
C TYR A 41 9.84 20.51 -11.37
N TRP A 42 8.88 19.81 -11.97
CA TRP A 42 8.41 20.09 -13.32
C TRP A 42 7.81 21.49 -13.45
N ARG A 43 7.05 21.95 -12.45
CA ARG A 43 6.50 23.32 -12.42
C ARG A 43 7.62 24.36 -12.37
N LEU A 44 8.68 24.15 -11.59
CA LEU A 44 9.84 25.05 -11.56
C LEU A 44 10.54 25.13 -12.92
N MET A 45 10.74 24.00 -13.59
CA MET A 45 11.34 23.97 -14.93
C MET A 45 10.48 24.70 -15.98
N ILE A 46 9.15 24.57 -15.90
CA ILE A 46 8.22 25.30 -16.78
C ILE A 46 8.37 26.82 -16.57
N GLN A 47 8.58 27.30 -15.35
CA GLN A 47 8.72 28.74 -15.07
C GLN A 47 9.91 29.38 -15.80
N VAL A 48 10.97 28.61 -16.07
CA VAL A 48 12.17 29.09 -16.78
C VAL A 48 11.85 29.44 -18.24
N ASN A 49 11.07 28.61 -18.93
CA ASN A 49 10.60 28.89 -20.30
C ASN A 49 9.21 28.30 -20.57
N PRO A 50 8.13 29.01 -20.18
CA PRO A 50 6.77 28.47 -20.20
C PRO A 50 6.23 28.12 -21.59
N ASN A 51 6.76 28.75 -22.65
CA ASN A 51 6.26 28.62 -24.02
C ASN A 51 7.05 27.60 -24.86
N SER A 52 8.07 26.96 -24.28
CA SER A 52 8.86 25.94 -24.96
C SER A 52 8.09 24.64 -25.20
N GLU A 53 8.52 23.86 -26.20
CA GLU A 53 8.04 22.48 -26.41
C GLU A 53 8.29 21.60 -25.18
N PHE A 54 9.46 21.75 -24.56
CA PHE A 54 9.79 21.07 -23.29
C PHE A 54 8.77 21.38 -22.18
N ALA A 55 8.34 22.64 -22.05
CA ALA A 55 7.29 23.00 -21.10
C ALA A 55 5.92 22.40 -21.46
N GLN A 56 5.64 22.07 -22.74
CA GLN A 56 4.42 21.37 -23.13
C GLN A 56 4.49 19.88 -22.72
N GLU A 57 5.64 19.24 -22.95
CA GLU A 57 5.90 17.87 -22.49
C GLU A 57 5.75 17.74 -20.97
N LEU A 58 6.37 18.66 -20.21
CA LEU A 58 6.25 18.66 -18.75
C LEU A 58 4.80 18.83 -18.27
N ARG A 59 3.97 19.64 -18.96
CA ARG A 59 2.54 19.76 -18.63
C ARG A 59 1.78 18.46 -18.85
N PHE A 60 2.09 17.72 -19.92
CA PHE A 60 1.51 16.41 -20.17
C PHE A 60 1.87 15.42 -19.05
N ARG A 61 3.15 15.40 -18.64
CA ARG A 61 3.63 14.58 -17.53
C ARG A 61 2.97 14.93 -16.19
N ILE A 62 2.83 16.23 -15.90
CA ILE A 62 2.09 16.71 -14.71
C ILE A 62 0.65 16.17 -14.76
N SER A 63 -0.06 16.30 -15.89
CA SER A 63 -1.44 15.84 -16.00
C SER A 63 -1.56 14.33 -15.78
N ALA A 64 -0.62 13.54 -16.29
CA ALA A 64 -0.62 12.08 -16.09
C ALA A 64 -0.35 11.71 -14.63
N ALA A 65 0.66 12.34 -14.01
CA ALA A 65 0.97 12.13 -12.60
C ALA A 65 -0.18 12.54 -11.67
N GLN A 66 -0.87 13.65 -11.98
CA GLN A 66 -2.07 14.08 -11.23
C GLN A 66 -3.21 13.08 -11.33
N GLN A 67 -3.41 12.42 -12.48
CA GLN A 67 -4.41 11.37 -12.62
C GLN A 67 -4.05 10.13 -11.78
N LEU A 68 -2.77 9.74 -11.73
CA LEU A 68 -2.32 8.65 -10.89
C LEU A 68 -2.54 8.96 -9.40
N LEU A 69 -2.17 10.16 -8.96
CA LEU A 69 -2.41 10.61 -7.59
C LEU A 69 -3.90 10.60 -7.23
N ALA A 70 -4.78 11.04 -8.14
CA ALA A 70 -6.22 11.02 -7.90
C ALA A 70 -6.77 9.58 -7.77
N LEU A 71 -6.25 8.63 -8.55
CA LEU A 71 -6.63 7.22 -8.43
C LEU A 71 -6.17 6.59 -7.11
N ASP A 72 -4.98 6.97 -6.63
CA ASP A 72 -4.44 6.51 -5.35
C ASP A 72 -5.19 7.15 -4.16
N GLU A 73 -5.53 8.43 -4.28
CA GLU A 73 -6.46 9.09 -3.36
C GLU A 73 -7.81 8.37 -3.35
N ASP A 74 -8.44 8.08 -4.49
CA ASP A 74 -9.70 7.33 -4.54
C ASP A 74 -9.58 5.90 -3.97
N ALA A 75 -8.43 5.25 -4.12
CA ALA A 75 -8.17 3.93 -3.55
C ALA A 75 -8.02 3.98 -2.01
N THR A 76 -7.47 5.08 -1.49
CA THR A 76 -7.33 5.31 -0.04
C THR A 76 -8.54 6.03 0.57
N GLN A 77 -9.38 6.66 -0.25
CA GLN A 77 -10.69 7.23 0.09
C GLN A 77 -11.74 6.12 0.04
N GLY A 78 -11.97 5.48 1.18
CA GLY A 78 -12.97 4.42 1.27
C GLY A 78 -12.95 3.75 2.63
N PRO A 79 -13.66 2.61 2.77
CA PRO A 79 -13.52 1.77 3.93
C PRO A 79 -12.06 1.42 4.21
N SER A 80 -11.66 1.49 5.48
CA SER A 80 -10.38 0.98 5.93
C SER A 80 -10.58 0.12 7.18
N VAL A 81 -9.77 -0.92 7.29
CA VAL A 81 -9.78 -1.85 8.42
C VAL A 81 -8.35 -1.98 8.95
N ASP A 82 -8.10 -1.47 10.15
CA ASP A 82 -6.85 -1.67 10.87
C ASP A 82 -6.94 -2.97 11.68
N VAL A 83 -6.15 -3.96 11.29
CA VAL A 83 -6.13 -5.31 11.84
C VAL A 83 -4.91 -5.47 12.73
N SER A 84 -5.11 -5.50 14.04
CA SER A 84 -4.09 -5.89 15.01
C SER A 84 -3.99 -7.42 15.07
N VAL A 85 -2.86 -7.97 14.64
CA VAL A 85 -2.62 -9.42 14.59
C VAL A 85 -1.64 -9.83 15.67
N ASN A 86 -2.05 -10.77 16.51
CA ASN A 86 -1.26 -11.35 17.59
C ASN A 86 -1.26 -12.89 17.50
N LEU A 87 -0.26 -13.53 18.11
CA LEU A 87 -0.30 -14.95 18.43
C LEU A 87 -0.70 -15.11 19.90
N ALA A 88 -1.39 -16.19 20.23
CA ALA A 88 -1.64 -16.53 21.63
C ALA A 88 -0.31 -16.75 22.39
N ASP A 89 -0.25 -16.38 23.67
CA ASP A 89 0.98 -16.39 24.49
C ASP A 89 1.69 -17.76 24.55
N ASN A 90 0.94 -18.85 24.39
CA ASN A 90 1.44 -20.22 24.43
C ASN A 90 1.76 -20.83 23.05
N LEU A 91 1.65 -20.04 21.97
CA LEU A 91 1.81 -20.49 20.61
C LEU A 91 3.16 -20.05 20.03
N ALA A 92 4.14 -20.94 20.05
CA ALA A 92 5.43 -20.74 19.42
C ALA A 92 5.45 -21.36 18.02
N LEU A 93 5.66 -20.53 16.99
CA LEU A 93 5.73 -20.92 15.58
C LEU A 93 7.06 -20.50 14.96
N ASP A 94 7.44 -21.11 13.85
CA ASP A 94 8.62 -20.70 13.09
C ASP A 94 8.42 -19.25 12.59
N PRO A 95 9.33 -18.31 12.92
CA PRO A 95 9.20 -16.90 12.55
C PRO A 95 9.16 -16.64 11.04
N ASN A 96 9.60 -17.60 10.21
CA ASN A 96 9.58 -17.47 8.76
C ASN A 96 8.24 -17.89 8.13
N LEU A 97 7.32 -18.46 8.91
CA LEU A 97 6.01 -18.83 8.38
C LEU A 97 5.26 -17.60 7.89
N ARG A 98 4.61 -17.76 6.73
CA ARG A 98 3.85 -16.70 6.08
C ARG A 98 2.52 -16.51 6.79
N VAL A 99 2.15 -15.26 6.99
CA VAL A 99 0.88 -14.86 7.59
C VAL A 99 0.10 -14.09 6.53
N PHE A 100 -1.08 -14.58 6.18
CA PHE A 100 -1.98 -13.94 5.21
C PHE A 100 -3.15 -13.30 5.96
N ILE A 101 -3.35 -12.00 5.76
CA ILE A 101 -4.45 -11.22 6.33
C ILE A 101 -5.35 -10.81 5.17
N ALA A 102 -6.61 -11.21 5.20
CA ALA A 102 -7.49 -11.03 4.06
C ALA A 102 -8.93 -10.71 4.49
N ALA A 103 -9.48 -9.64 3.92
CA ALA A 103 -10.89 -9.28 3.99
C ALA A 103 -11.66 -9.93 2.84
N ARG A 104 -12.77 -10.61 3.15
CA ARG A 104 -13.61 -11.31 2.17
C ARG A 104 -15.06 -10.89 2.31
N ASN A 105 -15.78 -10.95 1.18
CA ASN A 105 -17.22 -10.79 1.17
C ASN A 105 -17.86 -11.94 1.96
N ALA A 106 -18.70 -11.61 2.95
CA ALA A 106 -19.39 -12.60 3.78
C ALA A 106 -20.55 -13.30 3.05
N GLU A 107 -21.04 -12.70 1.96
CA GLU A 107 -22.19 -13.15 1.19
C GLU A 107 -21.79 -14.00 -0.03
N GLN A 108 -20.50 -13.99 -0.41
CA GLN A 108 -19.99 -14.64 -1.62
C GLN A 108 -18.75 -15.48 -1.32
N GLU A 109 -18.95 -16.79 -1.15
CA GLU A 109 -17.85 -17.74 -0.96
C GLU A 109 -17.08 -18.05 -2.25
N GLY A 110 -15.81 -18.46 -2.11
CA GLY A 110 -14.97 -18.91 -3.23
C GLY A 110 -14.41 -17.80 -4.12
N MET A 111 -14.75 -16.54 -3.86
CA MET A 111 -14.17 -15.39 -4.57
C MET A 111 -12.80 -14.98 -4.00
N PRO A 112 -11.95 -14.32 -4.80
CA PRO A 112 -10.74 -13.69 -4.29
C PRO A 112 -11.05 -12.70 -3.16
N PRO A 113 -10.11 -12.47 -2.21
CA PRO A 113 -10.25 -11.43 -1.20
C PRO A 113 -10.51 -10.05 -1.81
N LEU A 114 -11.32 -9.26 -1.12
CA LEU A 114 -11.58 -7.86 -1.44
C LEU A 114 -10.37 -6.97 -1.11
N ALA A 115 -9.60 -7.36 -0.09
CA ALA A 115 -8.32 -6.78 0.26
C ALA A 115 -7.45 -7.84 0.92
N ALA A 116 -6.15 -7.87 0.64
CA ALA A 116 -5.23 -8.78 1.32
C ALA A 116 -3.81 -8.22 1.39
N ILE A 117 -3.16 -8.51 2.52
CA ILE A 117 -1.74 -8.25 2.76
C ILE A 117 -1.14 -9.52 3.37
N ASP A 118 0.15 -9.73 3.16
CA ASP A 118 0.90 -10.78 3.83
C ASP A 118 2.10 -10.25 4.61
N THR A 119 2.53 -11.04 5.58
CA THR A 119 3.71 -10.78 6.41
C THR A 119 4.30 -12.12 6.89
N THR A 120 5.11 -12.11 7.95
CA THR A 120 5.65 -13.31 8.58
C THR A 120 5.33 -13.35 10.08
N VAL A 121 5.41 -14.54 10.67
CA VAL A 121 5.26 -14.75 12.12
C VAL A 121 6.23 -13.89 12.91
N GLY A 122 7.47 -13.73 12.45
CA GLY A 122 8.50 -12.93 13.11
C GLY A 122 8.23 -11.43 13.13
N ALA A 123 7.27 -10.94 12.34
CA ALA A 123 6.83 -9.54 12.37
C ALA A 123 5.69 -9.28 13.37
N LEU A 124 5.11 -10.32 13.97
CA LEU A 124 4.04 -10.19 14.95
C LEU A 124 4.60 -9.85 16.34
N PRO A 125 3.92 -9.02 17.16
CA PRO A 125 2.62 -8.40 16.89
C PRO A 125 2.70 -7.21 15.92
N VAL A 126 1.68 -7.05 15.06
CA VAL A 126 1.62 -5.99 14.05
C VAL A 126 0.21 -5.46 13.86
N THR A 127 0.09 -4.19 13.46
CA THR A 127 -1.17 -3.61 12.95
C THR A 127 -1.04 -3.37 11.46
N ILE A 128 -1.98 -3.91 10.68
CA ILE A 128 -1.99 -3.82 9.21
C ILE A 128 -3.28 -3.15 8.77
N ARG A 129 -3.18 -2.14 7.91
CA ARG A 129 -4.34 -1.51 7.26
C ARG A 129 -4.73 -2.26 6.01
N LEU A 130 -5.99 -2.63 5.90
CA LEU A 130 -6.63 -3.06 4.67
C LEU A 130 -7.54 -1.93 4.16
N ASP A 131 -7.43 -1.60 2.88
CA ASP A 131 -8.21 -0.58 2.17
C ASP A 131 -8.37 -0.99 0.69
N ASN A 132 -8.86 -0.11 -0.19
CA ASN A 132 -9.05 -0.51 -1.58
C ASN A 132 -7.73 -0.62 -2.36
N SER A 133 -6.62 -0.05 -1.87
CA SER A 133 -5.30 -0.17 -2.51
C SER A 133 -4.70 -1.58 -2.35
N SER A 134 -5.14 -2.32 -1.32
CA SER A 134 -4.78 -3.73 -1.08
C SER A 134 -5.71 -4.74 -1.77
N ALA A 135 -6.52 -4.33 -2.75
CA ALA A 135 -7.42 -5.22 -3.48
C ALA A 135 -6.67 -6.26 -4.35
N VAL A 136 -7.20 -7.49 -4.39
CA VAL A 136 -6.59 -8.63 -5.12
C VAL A 136 -7.28 -8.89 -6.47
N GLY A 137 -8.34 -8.15 -6.78
CA GLY A 137 -9.13 -8.32 -7.99
C GLY A 137 -9.94 -7.07 -8.35
N PRO A 138 -10.96 -7.19 -9.20
CA PRO A 138 -11.75 -6.04 -9.66
C PRO A 138 -12.72 -5.50 -8.59
N PHE A 139 -12.88 -6.21 -7.47
CA PHE A 139 -13.73 -5.82 -6.34
C PHE A 139 -12.87 -5.48 -5.12
N ASN A 140 -13.34 -4.53 -4.32
CA ASN A 140 -12.65 -3.98 -3.16
C ASN A 140 -13.57 -3.90 -1.93
N LEU A 141 -13.12 -3.32 -0.82
CA LEU A 141 -13.91 -3.26 0.41
C LEU A 141 -15.23 -2.50 0.23
N ALA A 142 -15.25 -1.44 -0.59
CA ALA A 142 -16.46 -0.69 -0.91
C ALA A 142 -17.47 -1.48 -1.76
N SER A 143 -17.07 -2.62 -2.32
CA SER A 143 -17.93 -3.46 -3.18
C SER A 143 -18.82 -4.43 -2.39
N ALA A 144 -18.70 -4.49 -1.07
CA ALA A 144 -19.45 -5.45 -0.23
C ALA A 144 -20.20 -4.75 0.91
N GLU A 145 -21.42 -5.21 1.18
CA GLU A 145 -22.21 -4.71 2.31
C GLU A 145 -21.73 -5.30 3.64
N THR A 146 -21.29 -6.57 3.61
CA THR A 146 -20.81 -7.31 4.78
C THR A 146 -19.51 -8.04 4.46
N ILE A 147 -18.51 -7.89 5.31
CA ILE A 147 -17.22 -8.55 5.20
C ILE A 147 -16.83 -9.27 6.50
N TYR A 148 -15.86 -10.17 6.39
CA TYR A 148 -15.09 -10.67 7.52
C TYR A 148 -13.59 -10.63 7.20
N VAL A 149 -12.77 -10.54 8.22
CA VAL A 149 -11.30 -10.63 8.09
C VAL A 149 -10.83 -11.97 8.62
N SER A 150 -9.92 -12.61 7.91
CA SER A 150 -9.24 -13.81 8.38
C SER A 150 -7.74 -13.60 8.43
N VAL A 151 -7.10 -14.18 9.45
CA VAL A 151 -5.64 -14.35 9.52
C VAL A 151 -5.34 -15.83 9.36
N LEU A 152 -4.41 -16.16 8.45
CA LEU A 152 -3.93 -17.53 8.23
C LEU A 152 -2.41 -17.56 8.36
N VAL A 153 -1.89 -18.31 9.34
CA VAL A 153 -0.48 -18.70 9.39
C VAL A 153 -0.31 -20.00 8.62
N SER A 154 0.38 -19.95 7.48
CA SER A 154 0.50 -21.09 6.56
C SER A 154 1.84 -21.79 6.71
N ASN A 155 1.80 -23.11 6.97
CA ASN A 155 2.97 -23.97 6.95
C ASN A 155 3.51 -24.21 5.53
N ARG A 156 2.64 -24.11 4.51
CA ARG A 156 3.01 -24.32 3.11
C ARG A 156 3.34 -23.03 2.37
N GLY A 157 3.20 -21.88 3.04
CA GLY A 157 3.45 -20.57 2.44
C GLY A 157 2.42 -20.15 1.39
N VAL A 158 1.19 -20.69 1.43
CA VAL A 158 0.11 -20.35 0.49
C VAL A 158 -1.13 -19.83 1.22
N ALA A 159 -1.87 -18.92 0.60
CA ALA A 159 -3.05 -18.28 1.19
C ALA A 159 -4.28 -19.20 1.30
N MET A 160 -4.16 -20.47 0.86
CA MET A 160 -5.23 -21.46 0.95
C MET A 160 -5.06 -22.30 2.22
N PRO A 161 -6.02 -22.27 3.16
CA PRO A 161 -5.95 -23.01 4.42
C PRO A 161 -5.71 -24.51 4.18
N SER A 162 -4.82 -25.10 4.97
CA SER A 162 -4.48 -26.52 4.92
C SER A 162 -4.42 -27.13 6.33
N PRO A 163 -4.58 -28.45 6.47
CA PRO A 163 -4.37 -29.14 7.75
C PRO A 163 -3.04 -28.75 8.40
N GLY A 164 -3.11 -28.43 9.69
CA GLY A 164 -1.97 -28.01 10.50
C GLY A 164 -1.63 -26.52 10.46
N ASP A 165 -2.20 -25.73 9.54
CA ASP A 165 -2.12 -24.26 9.56
C ASP A 165 -2.85 -23.69 10.79
N TYR A 166 -2.62 -22.43 11.10
CA TYR A 166 -3.34 -21.74 12.17
C TYR A 166 -4.19 -20.63 11.59
N ARG A 167 -5.43 -20.50 12.06
CA ARG A 167 -6.39 -19.56 11.47
C ARG A 167 -7.25 -18.90 12.53
N GLU A 168 -7.50 -17.61 12.34
CA GLU A 168 -8.44 -16.82 13.13
C GLU A 168 -9.35 -16.04 12.17
N VAL A 169 -10.61 -15.79 12.56
CA VAL A 169 -11.59 -15.06 11.75
C VAL A 169 -12.37 -14.10 12.64
N SER A 170 -12.56 -12.87 12.17
CA SER A 170 -13.43 -11.91 12.84
C SER A 170 -14.91 -12.30 12.73
N GLU A 171 -15.75 -11.66 13.54
CA GLU A 171 -17.18 -11.59 13.23
C GLU A 171 -17.40 -10.83 11.91
N ASN A 172 -18.59 -11.00 11.33
CA ASN A 172 -19.02 -10.25 10.17
C ASN A 172 -19.34 -8.79 10.55
N PHE A 173 -18.90 -7.83 9.75
CA PHE A 173 -19.20 -6.42 9.95
C PHE A 173 -19.35 -5.70 8.61
N SER A 174 -19.93 -4.50 8.66
CA SER A 174 -20.12 -3.68 7.47
C SER A 174 -18.97 -2.67 7.34
N PRO A 175 -18.29 -2.60 6.17
CA PRO A 175 -17.16 -1.68 5.98
C PRO A 175 -17.58 -0.23 5.68
N ASN A 176 -18.89 0.06 5.53
CA ASN A 176 -19.54 1.32 5.06
C ASN A 176 -18.85 2.69 5.35
N GLY A 177 -17.71 2.95 4.69
CA GLY A 177 -17.00 4.22 4.68
C GLY A 177 -16.41 4.65 6.03
N GLN A 178 -16.39 3.76 7.02
CA GLN A 178 -15.80 4.03 8.33
C GLN A 178 -14.49 3.27 8.49
N HIS A 179 -13.54 3.94 9.14
CA HIS A 179 -12.37 3.27 9.69
C HIS A 179 -12.82 2.29 10.78
N THR A 180 -12.46 1.02 10.63
CA THR A 180 -12.76 -0.04 11.60
C THR A 180 -11.47 -0.60 12.17
N GLU A 181 -11.39 -0.77 13.49
CA GLU A 181 -10.27 -1.44 14.15
C GLU A 181 -10.71 -2.83 14.63
N ILE A 182 -9.93 -3.86 14.34
CA ILE A 182 -10.17 -5.21 14.84
C ILE A 182 -8.88 -5.83 15.39
N ALA A 183 -9.02 -6.67 16.41
CA ALA A 183 -7.92 -7.44 16.97
C ALA A 183 -8.17 -8.93 16.78
N LEU A 184 -7.22 -9.64 16.17
CA LEU A 184 -7.27 -11.09 15.94
C LEU A 184 -6.08 -11.75 16.61
N THR A 185 -6.36 -12.73 17.48
CA THR A 185 -5.33 -13.51 18.18
C THR A 185 -5.36 -14.93 17.67
N VAL A 186 -4.36 -15.30 16.88
CA VAL A 186 -4.27 -16.64 16.28
C VAL A 186 -3.96 -17.65 17.36
N SER A 187 -4.84 -18.64 17.52
CA SER A 187 -4.70 -19.71 18.52
C SER A 187 -5.11 -21.09 17.99
N GLU A 188 -6.07 -21.16 17.07
CA GLU A 188 -6.64 -22.41 16.60
C GLU A 188 -5.80 -23.03 15.46
N ARG A 189 -5.43 -24.30 15.64
CA ARG A 189 -4.79 -25.11 14.60
C ARG A 189 -5.85 -25.88 13.82
N LEU A 190 -5.80 -25.79 12.49
CA LEU A 190 -6.69 -26.52 11.61
C LEU A 190 -6.40 -28.03 11.65
N PRO A 191 -7.45 -28.88 11.68
CA PRO A 191 -7.32 -30.34 11.78
C PRO A 191 -6.71 -30.98 10.54
#